data_AF-A0A140DYR6-F1
#
_entry.id   AF-A0A140DYR6-F1
#
_cell.length_a   1.000
_cell.length_b   1.000
_cell.length_c   1.000
_cell.angle_alpha   90.00
_cell.angle_beta   90.00
_cell.angle_gamma   90.00
#
_symmetry.space_group_name_H-M   'P 1'
#
loop_
_entity.id
_entity.type
_entity.pdbx_description
1 polymer ?
#
loop_
_entity_poly.entity_id
_entity_poly.type
_entity_poly.pdbx_seq_one_letter_code
_entity_poly.pdbx_strand_id
1 'polypeptide(L)'
;MKGILRKLWILLLIPLFAAMPVAAQDIDLNERGSLTISFNGKYPLEGSSYAIWQVATIGVSEDGPYEYQNAPGFEGIRFHFTEQDLNYWDADESHPLIEFVGDYIDQEGLQPYATRTIGESNTVTFSDLPLGIYYVRQTELGEAGYVMTSYLATIPDKSGSYDATSFGKTDSYRKKPTKPSKAKTAAELQQDQFLMLAGISLSVLALVVLWRRKKEA
;
A
#
# COMPACT_ATOMS: atom_id res chain seq x y z
N MET A 1 22.86 -16.82 47.12
CA MET A 1 22.65 -15.36 46.99
C MET A 1 23.74 -14.79 46.10
N LYS A 2 23.38 -14.44 44.87
CA LYS A 2 24.11 -13.71 43.79
C LYS A 2 23.20 -13.91 42.56
N GLY A 3 22.01 -13.32 42.56
CA GLY A 3 21.84 -11.88 42.36
C GLY A 3 21.52 -11.69 40.88
N ILE A 4 20.24 -11.86 40.58
CA ILE A 4 19.59 -11.80 39.27
C ILE A 4 20.06 -10.56 38.49
N LEU A 5 20.94 -10.73 37.49
CA LEU A 5 21.33 -9.69 36.54
C LEU A 5 21.17 -10.20 35.11
N ARG A 6 20.00 -10.77 34.83
CA ARG A 6 19.64 -11.26 33.49
C ARG A 6 18.15 -11.09 33.31
N LYS A 7 17.69 -9.84 33.14
CA LYS A 7 16.34 -9.50 32.68
C LYS A 7 16.25 -7.98 32.44
N LEU A 8 15.60 -7.63 31.32
CA LEU A 8 15.10 -6.30 30.93
C LEU A 8 16.12 -5.30 30.36
N TRP A 9 16.50 -5.51 29.10
CA TRP A 9 16.65 -4.42 28.13
C TRP A 9 15.85 -4.80 26.89
N ILE A 10 14.52 -4.72 27.02
CA ILE A 10 13.57 -4.82 25.91
C ILE A 10 12.66 -3.60 26.02
N LEU A 11 12.59 -2.87 24.91
CA LEU A 11 11.61 -1.84 24.54
C LEU A 11 11.55 -0.59 25.43
N LEU A 12 12.35 0.41 25.07
CA LEU A 12 11.79 1.76 24.94
C LEU A 12 11.43 1.95 23.46
N LEU A 13 10.33 1.31 23.03
CA LEU A 13 9.68 1.62 21.76
C LEU A 13 8.97 2.95 22.00
N ILE A 14 9.73 4.05 21.92
CA ILE A 14 9.14 5.38 21.93
C ILE A 14 8.15 5.38 20.75
N PRO A 15 6.85 5.64 20.98
CA PRO A 15 5.96 6.04 19.91
C PRO A 15 6.40 7.43 19.48
N LEU A 16 7.50 7.50 18.72
CA LEU A 16 7.84 8.67 17.96
C LEU A 16 6.81 8.70 16.82
N PHE A 17 5.62 9.23 17.15
CA PHE A 17 4.72 9.79 16.16
C PHE A 17 5.55 10.84 15.44
N ALA A 18 6.10 10.46 14.28
CA ALA A 18 6.81 11.40 13.42
C ALA A 18 5.74 12.25 12.75
N ALA A 19 5.23 13.23 13.49
CA ALA A 19 4.34 14.22 12.95
C ALA A 19 5.18 15.09 11.98
N MET A 20 4.66 15.27 10.76
CA MET A 20 5.42 15.86 9.67
C MET A 20 5.00 17.30 9.46
N PRO A 21 5.95 18.27 9.44
CA PRO A 21 5.60 19.66 9.22
C PRO A 21 4.98 19.82 7.83
N VAL A 22 3.79 20.38 7.78
CA VAL A 22 3.18 20.91 6.56
C VAL A 22 3.83 22.26 6.27
N ALA A 23 4.08 22.56 5.00
CA ALA A 23 4.62 23.86 4.60
C ALA A 23 3.74 24.99 5.18
N ALA A 24 4.35 25.92 5.92
CA ALA A 24 3.67 26.96 6.67
C ALA A 24 2.97 27.97 5.75
N GLN A 25 1.78 27.61 5.30
CA GLN A 25 0.77 28.51 4.76
C GLN A 25 -0.35 28.63 5.81
N ASP A 26 -1.09 29.73 5.81
CA ASP A 26 -2.24 29.92 6.72
C ASP A 26 -3.39 29.01 6.26
N ILE A 27 -3.37 27.75 6.72
CA ILE A 27 -4.36 26.74 6.36
C ILE A 27 -5.57 26.89 7.30
N ASP A 28 -6.77 27.06 6.75
CA ASP A 28 -8.00 26.95 7.55
C ASP A 28 -8.38 25.47 7.64
N LEU A 29 -8.15 24.86 8.81
CA LEU A 29 -8.45 23.45 9.05
C LEU A 29 -9.95 23.09 8.96
N ASN A 30 -10.84 24.09 8.97
CA ASN A 30 -12.27 23.87 8.81
C ASN A 30 -12.72 23.91 7.34
N GLU A 31 -11.85 24.40 6.44
CA GLU A 31 -12.13 24.44 5.02
C GLU A 31 -12.18 23.02 4.44
N ARG A 32 -12.97 22.84 3.39
CA ARG A 32 -13.09 21.58 2.66
C ARG A 32 -12.67 21.80 1.23
N GLY A 33 -11.85 20.90 0.71
CA GLY A 33 -11.29 21.02 -0.63
C GLY A 33 -11.95 20.10 -1.64
N SER A 34 -11.36 20.10 -2.83
CA SER A 34 -11.68 19.17 -3.90
C SER A 34 -10.39 18.57 -4.48
N LEU A 35 -10.51 17.36 -5.01
CA LEU A 35 -9.44 16.70 -5.77
C LEU A 35 -9.98 16.36 -7.15
N THR A 36 -9.43 17.02 -8.16
CA THR A 36 -9.64 16.66 -9.56
C THR A 36 -8.46 15.84 -10.06
N ILE A 37 -8.76 14.64 -10.55
CA ILE A 37 -7.81 13.81 -11.29
C ILE A 37 -8.00 14.15 -12.77
N SER A 38 -6.94 14.65 -13.39
CA SER A 38 -6.90 14.94 -14.82
C SER A 38 -6.06 13.90 -15.54
N PHE A 39 -6.60 13.35 -16.61
CA PHE A 39 -5.88 12.43 -17.47
C PHE A 39 -5.49 13.16 -18.74
N ASN A 40 -4.22 13.06 -19.13
CA ASN A 40 -3.76 13.68 -20.36
C ASN A 40 -4.52 13.00 -21.52
N GLY A 41 -5.43 13.73 -22.16
CA GLY A 41 -6.61 13.23 -22.91
C GLY A 41 -6.34 12.46 -24.22
N LYS A 42 -5.25 11.69 -24.25
CA LYS A 42 -4.85 10.84 -25.36
C LYS A 42 -5.63 9.51 -25.39
N TYR A 43 -6.21 9.08 -24.28
CA TYR A 43 -6.84 7.76 -24.15
C TYR A 43 -8.22 7.88 -23.50
N PRO A 44 -9.27 7.26 -24.08
CA PRO A 44 -10.58 7.25 -23.45
C PRO A 44 -10.50 6.39 -22.18
N LEU A 45 -10.89 6.97 -21.05
CA LEU A 45 -10.93 6.27 -19.76
C LEU A 45 -12.35 5.98 -19.29
N GLU A 46 -13.34 6.38 -20.08
CA GLU A 46 -14.77 6.24 -19.80
C GLU A 46 -15.11 4.85 -19.24
N GLY A 47 -15.92 4.86 -18.19
CA GLY A 47 -16.33 3.64 -17.48
C GLY A 47 -15.30 3.09 -16.49
N SER A 48 -14.09 3.67 -16.40
CA SER A 48 -13.15 3.34 -15.31
C SER A 48 -13.62 3.96 -14.00
N SER A 49 -13.49 3.21 -12.90
CA SER A 49 -13.81 3.71 -11.56
C SER A 49 -12.55 3.97 -10.76
N TYR A 50 -12.53 5.09 -10.05
CA TYR A 50 -11.44 5.55 -9.20
C TYR A 50 -11.95 5.76 -7.79
N ALA A 51 -11.13 5.39 -6.81
CA ALA A 51 -11.44 5.57 -5.41
C ALA A 51 -10.30 6.28 -4.69
N ILE A 52 -10.67 6.99 -3.63
CA ILE A 52 -9.74 7.70 -2.77
C ILE A 52 -9.87 7.23 -1.32
N TRP A 53 -8.75 7.14 -0.63
CA TRP A 53 -8.68 6.86 0.81
C TRP A 53 -7.93 8.02 1.47
N GLN A 54 -8.51 8.62 2.51
CA GLN A 54 -7.75 9.58 3.32
C GLN A 54 -6.75 8.79 4.17
N VAL A 55 -5.46 9.03 3.95
CA VAL A 55 -4.36 8.33 4.63
C VAL A 55 -3.84 9.14 5.81
N ALA A 56 -3.86 10.47 5.68
CA ALA A 56 -3.50 11.40 6.74
C ALA A 56 -4.44 12.60 6.78
N THR A 57 -4.70 13.11 7.98
CA THR A 57 -5.37 14.39 8.25
C THR A 57 -4.32 15.47 8.53
N ILE A 58 -4.69 16.74 8.39
CA ILE A 58 -3.87 17.87 8.88
C ILE A 58 -4.36 18.25 10.28
N GLY A 59 -3.44 18.33 11.24
CA GLY A 59 -3.70 18.79 12.60
C GLY A 59 -2.74 19.91 13.03
N VAL A 60 -3.00 20.49 14.19
CA VAL A 60 -2.14 21.50 14.82
C VAL A 60 -1.18 20.79 15.76
N SER A 61 0.12 21.10 15.67
CA SER A 61 1.08 20.69 16.71
C SER A 61 1.00 21.64 17.89
N GLU A 62 1.20 21.15 19.12
CA GLU A 62 0.98 21.94 20.35
C GLU A 62 1.71 23.29 20.38
N ASP A 63 2.84 23.42 19.66
CA ASP A 63 3.70 24.62 19.66
C ASP A 63 4.35 24.95 18.29
N GLY A 64 3.85 24.42 17.16
CA GLY A 64 4.58 24.46 15.88
C GLY A 64 3.71 24.56 14.61
N PRO A 65 4.28 24.31 13.40
CA PRO A 65 3.52 24.30 12.16
C PRO A 65 2.45 23.18 12.16
N TYR A 66 1.53 23.25 11.20
CA TYR A 66 0.60 22.15 10.92
C TYR A 66 1.34 20.83 10.72
N GLU A 67 0.73 19.73 11.13
CA GLU A 67 1.32 18.39 11.02
C GLU A 67 0.37 17.38 10.38
N TYR A 68 0.91 16.46 9.58
CA TYR A 68 0.15 15.30 9.13
C TYR A 68 0.05 14.25 10.24
N GLN A 69 -1.18 13.79 10.49
CA GLN A 69 -1.52 12.72 11.43
C GLN A 69 -2.23 11.61 10.67
N ASN A 70 -2.04 10.36 11.05
CA ASN A 70 -2.72 9.26 10.36
C ASN A 70 -4.24 9.40 10.46
N ALA A 71 -4.91 9.17 9.35
CA ALA A 71 -6.37 9.15 9.30
C ALA A 71 -6.92 7.86 9.94
N PRO A 72 -8.23 7.83 10.28
CA PRO A 72 -8.88 6.63 10.78
C PRO A 72 -8.66 5.40 9.88
N GLY A 73 -8.26 4.27 10.48
CA GLY A 73 -7.87 3.04 9.78
C GLY A 73 -6.36 2.90 9.54
N PHE A 74 -5.59 3.99 9.67
CA PHE A 74 -4.14 4.01 9.45
C PHE A 74 -3.32 4.23 10.74
N GLU A 75 -3.95 4.24 11.92
CA GLU A 75 -3.32 4.59 13.21
C GLU A 75 -2.17 3.64 13.61
N GLY A 76 -2.14 2.42 13.06
CA GLY A 76 -1.10 1.42 13.32
C GLY A 76 0.18 1.57 12.48
N ILE A 77 0.19 2.48 11.50
CA ILE A 77 1.31 2.65 10.57
C ILE A 77 2.15 3.86 10.98
N ARG A 78 3.46 3.79 10.82
CA ARG A 78 4.28 5.01 10.81
C ARG A 78 4.59 5.38 9.38
N PHE A 79 3.83 6.31 8.84
CA PHE A 79 4.20 6.92 7.57
C PHE A 79 5.37 7.88 7.78
N HIS A 80 6.24 7.94 6.78
CA HIS A 80 7.22 9.01 6.62
C HIS A 80 7.08 9.52 5.20
N PHE A 81 6.13 10.43 4.98
CA PHE A 81 5.92 11.07 3.69
C PHE A 81 7.03 12.08 3.48
N THR A 82 7.91 11.79 2.52
CA THR A 82 8.89 12.77 2.06
C THR A 82 8.22 13.75 1.09
N GLU A 83 8.83 14.92 0.88
CA GLU A 83 8.35 15.83 -0.16
C GLU A 83 8.29 15.13 -1.53
N GLN A 84 9.19 14.17 -1.79
CA GLN A 84 9.25 13.35 -2.99
C GLN A 84 8.03 12.44 -3.13
N ASP A 85 7.61 11.77 -2.05
CA ASP A 85 6.39 10.94 -2.04
C ASP A 85 5.13 11.76 -2.36
N LEU A 86 5.15 13.05 -1.97
CA LEU A 86 4.07 14.00 -2.22
C LEU A 86 4.28 14.81 -3.52
N ASN A 87 5.40 14.67 -4.24
CA ASN A 87 5.75 15.43 -5.44
C ASN A 87 5.43 14.71 -6.76
N TYR A 88 4.36 13.92 -6.80
CA TYR A 88 4.11 13.06 -7.94
C TYR A 88 3.40 13.79 -9.10
N TRP A 89 4.19 14.57 -9.85
CA TRP A 89 3.90 14.90 -11.26
C TRP A 89 4.40 13.80 -12.21
N ASP A 90 5.24 12.90 -11.72
CA ASP A 90 5.97 11.92 -12.52
C ASP A 90 5.79 10.50 -11.95
N ALA A 91 4.62 9.90 -12.20
CA ALA A 91 4.27 8.54 -11.79
C ALA A 91 5.08 7.35 -12.38
N ASP A 92 6.35 7.55 -12.71
CA ASP A 92 7.20 6.54 -13.37
C ASP A 92 7.91 5.58 -12.41
N GLU A 93 7.88 5.83 -11.10
CA GLU A 93 8.43 4.90 -10.10
C GLU A 93 7.35 4.53 -9.08
N SER A 94 6.82 3.31 -9.16
CA SER A 94 6.00 2.76 -8.08
C SER A 94 6.83 2.79 -6.79
N HIS A 95 6.56 3.79 -5.96
CA HIS A 95 7.31 3.98 -4.73
C HIS A 95 6.89 2.87 -3.76
N PRO A 96 7.84 2.27 -3.01
CA PRO A 96 7.54 1.28 -1.99
C PRO A 96 6.45 1.73 -1.02
N LEU A 97 6.32 3.04 -0.79
CA LEU A 97 5.24 3.62 0.02
C LEU A 97 3.86 3.50 -0.62
N ILE A 98 3.71 3.76 -1.92
CA ILE A 98 2.43 3.66 -2.64
C ILE A 98 1.95 2.21 -2.67
N GLU A 99 2.87 1.27 -2.95
CA GLU A 99 2.58 -0.16 -2.90
C GLU A 99 2.20 -0.59 -1.48
N PHE A 100 2.97 -0.18 -0.47
CA PHE A 100 2.70 -0.49 0.93
C PHE A 100 1.32 0.02 1.41
N VAL A 101 0.97 1.29 1.11
CA VAL A 101 -0.35 1.84 1.45
C VAL A 101 -1.45 1.01 0.79
N GLY A 102 -1.24 0.66 -0.47
CA GLY A 102 -2.16 -0.17 -1.24
C GLY A 102 -2.37 -1.56 -0.64
N ASP A 103 -1.29 -2.28 -0.37
CA ASP A 103 -1.32 -3.61 0.23
C ASP A 103 -1.97 -3.59 1.61
N TYR A 104 -1.72 -2.55 2.40
CA TYR A 104 -2.36 -2.38 3.70
C TYR A 104 -3.87 -2.15 3.59
N ILE A 105 -4.32 -1.31 2.65
CA ILE A 105 -5.75 -1.12 2.36
C ILE A 105 -6.40 -2.47 2.03
N ASP A 106 -5.75 -3.29 1.20
CA ASP A 106 -6.28 -4.58 0.77
C ASP A 106 -6.27 -5.62 1.90
N GLN A 107 -5.22 -5.65 2.72
CA GLN A 107 -5.07 -6.56 3.86
C GLN A 107 -6.11 -6.28 4.95
N GLU A 108 -6.31 -5.00 5.30
CA GLU A 108 -7.21 -4.59 6.36
C GLU A 108 -8.65 -4.37 5.87
N GLY A 109 -8.89 -4.44 4.55
CA GLY A 109 -10.21 -4.27 3.95
C GLY A 109 -10.79 -2.86 4.12
N LEU A 110 -9.93 -1.84 4.09
CA LEU A 110 -10.33 -0.46 4.34
C LEU A 110 -11.25 0.06 3.24
N GLN A 111 -12.37 0.64 3.65
CA GLN A 111 -13.33 1.23 2.71
C GLN A 111 -12.80 2.57 2.17
N PRO A 112 -13.00 2.85 0.87
CA PRO A 112 -12.64 4.15 0.32
C PRO A 112 -13.49 5.24 0.95
N TYR A 113 -12.92 6.43 1.06
CA TYR A 113 -13.65 7.64 1.43
C TYR A 113 -14.71 7.97 0.37
N ALA A 114 -14.35 7.83 -0.90
CA ALA A 114 -15.26 7.99 -2.03
C ALA A 114 -14.81 7.22 -3.25
N THR A 115 -15.77 6.82 -4.09
CA THR A 115 -15.55 6.19 -5.39
C THR A 115 -16.32 6.94 -6.46
N ARG A 116 -15.74 7.11 -7.65
CA ARG A 116 -16.34 7.77 -8.80
C ARG A 116 -15.95 7.06 -10.09
N THR A 117 -16.94 6.85 -10.95
CA THR A 117 -16.73 6.40 -12.33
C THR A 117 -16.55 7.61 -13.23
N ILE A 118 -15.53 7.58 -14.08
CA ILE A 118 -15.25 8.63 -15.04
C ILE A 118 -16.24 8.53 -16.22
N GLY A 119 -16.82 9.67 -16.58
CA GLY A 119 -17.69 9.79 -17.76
C GLY A 119 -16.88 10.09 -19.02
N GLU A 120 -17.49 10.82 -19.95
CA GLU A 120 -16.84 11.26 -21.19
C GLU A 120 -15.75 12.32 -20.96
N SER A 121 -15.76 13.00 -19.81
CA SER A 121 -14.69 13.91 -19.41
C SER A 121 -13.45 13.11 -19.04
N ASN A 122 -12.28 13.42 -19.61
CA ASN A 122 -10.98 12.87 -19.17
C ASN A 122 -10.56 13.39 -17.77
N THR A 123 -11.52 13.72 -16.92
CA THR A 123 -11.34 14.18 -15.56
C THR A 123 -12.37 13.51 -14.65
N VAL A 124 -11.98 13.28 -13.40
CA VAL A 124 -12.88 12.88 -12.32
C VAL A 124 -12.63 13.78 -11.11
N THR A 125 -13.70 14.29 -10.51
CA THR A 125 -13.61 15.21 -9.38
C THR A 125 -14.29 14.62 -8.15
N PHE A 126 -13.58 14.70 -7.02
CA PHE A 126 -14.06 14.41 -5.69
C PHE A 126 -14.18 15.74 -4.94
N SER A 127 -15.40 16.10 -4.53
CA SER A 127 -15.68 17.36 -3.83
C SER A 127 -15.92 17.12 -2.35
N ASP A 128 -15.90 18.20 -1.57
CA ASP A 128 -16.24 18.20 -0.15
C ASP A 128 -15.32 17.29 0.69
N LEU A 129 -14.02 17.39 0.44
CA LEU A 129 -12.99 16.56 1.06
C LEU A 129 -12.37 17.28 2.27
N PRO A 130 -12.16 16.60 3.41
CA PRO A 130 -11.34 17.16 4.48
C PRO A 130 -9.89 17.32 4.03
N LEU A 131 -9.16 18.22 4.68
CA LEU A 131 -7.75 18.43 4.38
C LEU A 131 -6.91 17.22 4.79
N GLY A 132 -5.87 16.90 4.02
CA GLY A 132 -5.04 15.73 4.26
C GLY A 132 -4.33 15.18 3.03
N ILE A 133 -3.84 13.95 3.19
CA ILE A 133 -3.21 13.16 2.14
C ILE A 133 -4.18 12.06 1.72
N TYR A 134 -4.37 11.91 0.42
CA TYR A 134 -5.25 10.93 -0.20
C TYR A 134 -4.46 9.94 -1.04
N TYR A 135 -4.71 8.65 -0.84
CA TYR A 135 -4.29 7.61 -1.76
C TYR A 135 -5.33 7.45 -2.85
N VAL A 136 -4.89 7.53 -4.09
CA VAL A 136 -5.72 7.50 -5.29
C VAL A 136 -5.43 6.22 -6.06
N ARG A 137 -6.47 5.43 -6.33
CA ARG A 137 -6.35 4.14 -7.03
C ARG A 137 -7.52 3.91 -7.97
N GLN A 138 -7.26 3.29 -9.11
CA GLN A 138 -8.29 2.78 -10.00
C GLN A 138 -8.82 1.45 -9.46
N THR A 139 -10.13 1.35 -9.26
CA THR A 139 -10.79 0.15 -8.73
C THR A 139 -11.45 -0.68 -9.81
N GLU A 140 -11.88 -0.07 -10.91
CA GLU A 140 -12.47 -0.77 -12.05
C GLU A 140 -11.85 -0.29 -13.36
N LEU A 141 -11.59 -1.26 -14.24
CA LEU A 141 -11.00 -1.04 -15.55
C LEU A 141 -12.12 -0.74 -16.56
N GLY A 142 -12.07 0.43 -17.20
CA GLY A 142 -12.95 0.74 -18.32
C GLY A 142 -12.61 -0.08 -19.57
N GLU A 143 -13.52 -0.06 -20.56
CA GLU A 143 -13.41 -0.90 -21.76
C GLU A 143 -12.11 -0.69 -22.55
N ALA A 144 -11.57 0.53 -22.52
CA ALA A 144 -10.34 0.89 -23.20
C ALA A 144 -9.09 0.22 -22.62
N GLY A 145 -9.19 -0.36 -21.41
CA GLY A 145 -8.13 -1.19 -20.83
C GLY A 145 -6.88 -0.41 -20.44
N TYR A 146 -7.01 0.85 -20.02
CA TYR A 146 -5.89 1.64 -19.48
C TYR A 146 -5.88 1.56 -17.96
N VAL A 147 -4.70 1.24 -17.41
CA VAL A 147 -4.48 1.16 -15.97
C VAL A 147 -3.76 2.40 -15.50
N MET A 148 -4.32 3.04 -14.48
CA MET A 148 -3.71 4.15 -13.78
C MET A 148 -2.75 3.66 -12.71
N THR A 149 -1.53 4.19 -12.70
CA THR A 149 -0.61 4.02 -11.57
C THR A 149 -1.20 4.72 -10.35
N SER A 150 -1.32 4.02 -9.22
CA SER A 150 -1.81 4.61 -7.97
C SER A 150 -0.82 5.64 -7.43
N TYR A 151 -1.28 6.64 -6.69
CA TYR A 151 -0.43 7.73 -6.20
C TYR A 151 -1.02 8.43 -4.96
N LEU A 152 -0.26 9.36 -4.37
CA LEU A 152 -0.71 10.21 -3.27
C LEU A 152 -0.98 11.64 -3.77
N ALA A 153 -2.07 12.24 -3.30
CA ALA A 153 -2.43 13.63 -3.53
C ALA A 153 -2.64 14.36 -2.19
N THR A 154 -2.40 15.67 -2.13
CA THR A 154 -2.61 16.48 -0.92
C THR A 154 -3.70 17.51 -1.13
N ILE A 155 -4.44 17.81 -0.06
CA ILE A 155 -5.41 18.90 0.03
C ILE A 155 -5.11 19.67 1.32
N PRO A 156 -4.74 20.96 1.28
CA PRO A 156 -4.46 21.73 0.07
C PRO A 156 -3.25 21.15 -0.71
N ASP A 157 -3.15 21.51 -1.99
CA ASP A 157 -2.00 21.14 -2.80
C ASP A 157 -0.75 21.95 -2.40
N LYS A 158 0.39 21.68 -3.05
CA LYS A 158 1.66 22.37 -2.76
C LYS A 158 1.62 23.89 -2.99
N SER A 159 0.71 24.37 -3.83
CA SER A 159 0.49 25.80 -4.06
C SER A 159 -0.40 26.45 -3.02
N GLY A 160 -0.99 25.67 -2.11
CA GLY A 160 -1.97 26.12 -1.12
C GLY A 160 -3.41 26.06 -1.61
N SER A 161 -3.67 25.51 -2.80
CA SER A 161 -5.02 25.43 -3.35
C SER A 161 -5.83 24.34 -2.65
N TYR A 162 -7.03 24.69 -2.19
CA TYR A 162 -8.02 23.72 -1.70
C TYR A 162 -8.69 22.95 -2.86
N ASP A 163 -8.66 23.51 -4.07
CA ASP A 163 -9.07 22.85 -5.31
C ASP A 163 -7.85 22.24 -6.00
N ALA A 164 -7.44 21.06 -5.52
CA ALA A 164 -6.25 20.38 -6.00
C ALA A 164 -6.51 19.73 -7.36
N THR A 165 -5.58 19.91 -8.30
CA THR A 165 -5.56 19.15 -9.56
C THR A 165 -4.33 18.25 -9.60
N SER A 166 -4.56 16.95 -9.78
CA SER A 166 -3.52 15.92 -9.91
C SER A 166 -3.59 15.26 -11.28
N PHE A 167 -2.49 14.67 -11.73
CA PHE A 167 -2.38 14.10 -13.07
C PHE A 167 -2.20 12.58 -12.99
N GLY A 168 -3.26 11.85 -13.36
CA GLY A 168 -3.24 10.39 -13.37
C GLY A 168 -2.41 9.90 -14.55
N LYS A 169 -1.33 9.16 -14.27
CA LYS A 169 -0.56 8.46 -15.31
C LYS A 169 -1.21 7.13 -15.64
N THR A 170 -1.37 6.88 -16.93
CA THR A 170 -2.01 5.67 -17.44
C THR A 170 -1.12 4.95 -18.42
N ASP A 171 -1.02 3.64 -18.27
CA ASP A 171 -0.42 2.74 -19.24
C ASP A 171 -1.50 1.84 -19.85
N SER A 172 -1.30 1.47 -21.12
CA SER A 172 -2.14 0.44 -21.72
C SER A 172 -1.91 -0.87 -20.96
N TYR A 173 -3.00 -1.53 -20.55
CA TYR A 173 -2.93 -2.87 -19.97
C TYR A 173 -2.49 -3.88 -21.03
N ARG A 174 -1.18 -3.98 -21.26
CA ARG A 174 -0.61 -5.15 -21.90
C ARG A 174 -0.59 -6.24 -20.84
N LYS A 175 -1.50 -7.22 -20.93
CA LYS A 175 -1.29 -8.53 -20.31
C LYS A 175 0.13 -8.94 -20.70
N LYS A 176 1.09 -8.91 -19.77
CA LYS A 176 2.36 -9.61 -20.00
C LYS A 176 1.92 -11.03 -20.34
N PRO A 177 2.32 -11.59 -21.50
CA PRO A 177 2.03 -12.99 -21.74
C PRO A 177 2.57 -13.72 -20.53
N THR A 178 1.69 -14.36 -19.77
CA THR A 178 2.09 -15.25 -18.70
C THR A 178 3.03 -16.22 -19.38
N LYS A 179 4.34 -16.11 -19.13
CA LYS A 179 5.27 -17.18 -19.53
C LYS A 179 4.57 -18.46 -19.08
N PRO A 180 4.38 -19.46 -19.95
CA PRO A 180 3.85 -20.72 -19.49
C PRO A 180 4.73 -21.12 -18.33
N SER A 181 4.17 -21.13 -17.12
CA SER A 181 4.81 -21.76 -15.99
C SER A 181 5.13 -23.14 -16.53
N LYS A 182 6.42 -23.47 -16.67
CA LYS A 182 6.81 -24.81 -17.10
C LYS A 182 6.09 -25.74 -16.14
N ALA A 183 5.04 -26.41 -16.63
CA ALA A 183 4.46 -27.51 -15.90
C ALA A 183 5.64 -28.42 -15.57
N LYS A 184 5.88 -28.67 -14.28
CA LYS A 184 6.90 -29.62 -13.85
C LYS A 184 6.71 -30.86 -14.71
N THR A 185 7.74 -31.26 -15.44
CA THR A 185 7.60 -32.41 -16.34
C THR A 185 7.33 -33.64 -15.47
N ALA A 186 6.59 -34.63 -15.95
CA ALA A 186 6.26 -35.84 -15.18
C ALA A 186 7.50 -36.49 -14.51
N ALA A 187 8.68 -36.31 -15.09
CA ALA A 187 9.96 -36.71 -14.51
C ALA A 187 10.32 -35.97 -13.19
N GLU A 188 10.04 -34.68 -13.07
CA GLU A 188 10.30 -33.89 -11.85
C GLU A 188 9.29 -34.24 -10.74
N LEU A 189 8.02 -34.52 -11.10
CA LEU A 189 7.02 -35.02 -10.14
C LEU A 189 7.36 -36.42 -9.63
N GLN A 190 7.92 -37.29 -10.48
CA GLN A 190 8.36 -38.62 -10.10
C GLN A 190 9.63 -38.58 -9.22
N GLN A 191 10.52 -37.61 -9.45
CA GLN A 191 11.70 -37.37 -8.60
C GLN A 191 11.32 -36.85 -7.21
N ASP A 192 10.37 -35.92 -7.10
CA ASP A 192 9.86 -35.42 -5.81
C ASP A 192 9.15 -36.55 -5.02
N GLN A 193 8.39 -37.42 -5.70
CA GLN A 193 7.78 -38.60 -5.08
C GLN A 193 8.80 -39.63 -4.59
N PHE A 194 9.88 -39.85 -5.34
CA PHE A 194 10.97 -40.75 -4.93
C PHE A 194 11.71 -40.22 -3.69
N LEU A 195 11.98 -38.91 -3.62
CA LEU A 195 12.64 -38.29 -2.47
C LEU A 195 11.78 -38.37 -1.19
N MET A 196 10.47 -38.16 -1.33
CA MET A 196 9.52 -38.31 -0.21
C MET A 196 9.47 -39.76 0.31
N LEU A 197 9.39 -40.75 -0.58
CA LEU A 197 9.34 -42.16 -0.20
C LEU A 197 10.66 -42.66 0.41
N ALA A 198 11.81 -42.19 -0.09
CA ALA A 198 13.12 -42.52 0.48
C ALA A 198 13.28 -41.98 1.91
N GLY A 199 12.79 -40.76 2.19
CA GLY A 199 12.81 -40.17 3.54
C GLY A 199 11.95 -40.94 4.55
N ILE A 200 10.78 -41.44 4.13
CA ILE A 200 9.91 -42.26 4.99
C ILE A 200 10.56 -43.61 5.30
N SER A 201 11.21 -44.25 4.31
CA SER A 201 11.88 -45.55 4.48
C SER A 201 13.03 -45.49 5.51
N LEU A 202 13.88 -44.46 5.44
CA LEU A 202 14.98 -44.27 6.41
C LEU A 202 14.47 -44.02 7.83
N SER A 203 13.34 -43.32 7.98
CA SER A 203 12.72 -43.03 9.27
C SER A 203 12.16 -44.28 9.93
N VAL A 204 11.53 -45.17 9.15
CA VAL A 204 11.00 -46.45 9.65
C VAL A 204 12.13 -47.40 10.04
N LEU A 205 13.22 -47.46 9.26
CA LEU A 205 14.36 -48.32 9.58
C LEU A 205 15.05 -47.88 10.88
N ALA A 206 15.19 -46.57 11.11
CA ALA A 206 15.75 -46.03 12.35
C ALA A 206 14.88 -46.39 13.58
N LEU A 207 13.55 -46.31 13.45
CA LEU A 207 12.62 -46.71 14.51
C LEU A 207 12.69 -48.21 14.82
N VAL A 208 12.83 -49.07 13.81
CA VAL A 208 12.98 -50.53 14.00
C VAL A 208 14.31 -50.88 14.68
N VAL A 209 15.40 -50.21 14.31
CA VAL A 209 16.71 -50.41 14.95
C VAL A 209 16.69 -49.95 16.42
N LEU A 210 16.04 -48.82 16.71
CA LEU A 210 15.86 -48.32 18.08
C LEU A 210 14.97 -49.26 18.91
N TRP A 211 13.92 -49.83 18.31
CA TRP A 211 13.06 -50.81 18.97
C TRP A 211 13.77 -52.13 19.28
N ARG A 212 14.62 -52.64 18.36
CA ARG A 212 15.44 -53.83 18.64
C ARG A 212 16.44 -53.59 19.78
N ARG A 213 17.13 -52.46 19.79
CA ARG A 213 18.09 -52.12 20.85
C ARG A 213 17.46 -52.04 22.24
N LYS A 214 16.20 -51.59 22.34
CA LYS A 214 15.48 -51.54 23.62
C LYS A 214 15.02 -52.92 24.12
N LYS A 215 14.97 -53.94 23.26
CA LYS A 215 14.55 -55.30 23.62
C LYS A 215 15.70 -56.20 24.06
N GLU A 216 16.94 -55.78 23.81
CA GLU A 216 18.18 -56.50 24.18
C GLU A 216 18.91 -55.88 25.38
N ALA A 217 18.30 -54.89 26.05
CA ALA A 217 18.75 -54.29 27.31
C ALA A 217 17.69 -54.53 28.40
#